data_AF-A0A969VZP3-F1
#
_entry.id   AF-A0A969VZP3-F1
#
_cell.length_a   1.000
_cell.length_b   1.000
_cell.length_c   1.000
_cell.angle_alpha   90.00
_cell.angle_beta   90.00
_cell.angle_gamma   90.00
#
_symmetry.space_group_name_H-M   'P 1'
#
loop_
_entity.id
_entity.type
_entity.pdbx_description
1 polymer ?
#
loop_
_entity_poly.entity_id
_entity_poly.type
_entity_poly.pdbx_seq_one_letter_code
_entity_poly.pdbx_strand_id
1 'polypeptide(L)' 'MGELGFFGMLIPEEWDGLGLDTETYLMAMEAIAQGDASSSISMGVHNSLPTQMLLRFGNDQQREQFLRPMARGEKL' A
#
# COMPACT_ATOMS: atom_id res chain seq x y z
N MET A 1 -2.41 -4.74 -10.21
CA MET A 1 -2.55 -4.10 -8.87
C MET A 1 -1.50 -3.04 -8.63
N GLY A 2 -0.20 -3.31 -8.84
CA GLY A 2 0.87 -2.31 -8.70
C GLY A 2 0.68 -1.07 -9.58
N GLU A 3 0.58 -1.24 -10.90
CA GLU A 3 0.33 -0.13 -11.83
C GLU A 3 -1.00 0.61 -11.60
N LEU A 4 -1.94 -0.01 -10.89
CA LEU A 4 -3.23 0.60 -10.54
C LEU A 4 -3.17 1.38 -9.21
N GLY A 5 -2.03 1.40 -8.52
CA GLY A 5 -1.82 2.08 -7.25
C GLY A 5 -2.38 1.36 -6.01
N PHE A 6 -2.92 0.15 -6.16
CA PHE A 6 -3.57 -0.58 -5.07
C PHE A 6 -2.61 -1.02 -3.93
N PHE A 7 -1.30 -1.04 -4.19
CA PHE A 7 -0.29 -1.34 -3.16
C PHE A 7 0.21 -0.09 -2.40
N GLY A 8 -0.08 1.11 -2.89
CA GLY A 8 0.32 2.37 -2.27
C GLY A 8 -0.84 3.19 -1.72
N MET A 9 -2.01 2.60 -1.48
CA MET A 9 -3.24 3.34 -1.18
C MET A 9 -3.11 4.23 0.05
N LEU A 10 -2.56 3.69 1.14
CA LEU A 10 -2.43 4.40 2.42
C LEU A 10 -1.08 5.14 2.57
N ILE A 11 -0.22 5.09 1.55
CA ILE A 11 1.09 5.74 1.59
C ILE A 11 0.93 7.18 1.10
N PRO A 12 1.53 8.19 1.75
CA PRO A 12 1.48 9.57 1.29
C PRO A 12 2.07 9.77 -0.12
N GLU A 13 1.56 10.76 -0.85
CA GLU A 13 2.03 11.10 -2.20
C GLU A 13 3.53 11.47 -2.24
N GLU A 14 4.08 12.04 -1.16
CA GLU A 14 5.52 12.36 -1.06
C GLU A 14 6.42 11.11 -1.21
N TRP A 15 5.87 9.91 -0.94
CA TRP A 15 6.52 8.60 -1.10
C TRP A 15 5.90 7.79 -2.26
N ASP A 16 5.29 8.45 -3.24
CA ASP A 16 4.66 7.88 -4.45
C ASP A 16 3.44 6.99 -4.19
N GLY A 17 2.77 7.15 -3.04
CA GLY A 17 1.48 6.53 -2.77
C GLY A 17 0.29 7.38 -3.23
N LEU A 18 -0.91 6.90 -2.96
CA LEU A 18 -2.17 7.58 -3.32
C LEU A 18 -2.74 8.47 -2.21
N GLY A 19 -2.19 8.41 -1.00
CA GLY A 19 -2.64 9.24 0.14
C GLY A 19 -4.11 9.06 0.53
N LEU A 20 -4.71 7.91 0.22
CA LEU A 20 -6.12 7.64 0.48
C LEU A 20 -6.38 7.37 1.96
N ASP A 21 -7.62 7.63 2.38
CA ASP A 21 -8.08 7.30 3.71
C ASP A 21 -8.40 5.79 3.86
N THR A 22 -8.52 5.38 5.12
CA THR A 22 -8.82 3.99 5.49
C THR A 22 -10.18 3.53 4.94
N GLU A 23 -11.18 4.41 4.87
CA GLU A 23 -12.53 4.04 4.40
C GLU A 23 -12.50 3.67 2.92
N THR A 24 -11.83 4.48 2.10
CA THR A 24 -11.61 4.23 0.67
C THR A 24 -10.80 2.96 0.42
N TYR A 25 -9.75 2.74 1.21
CA TYR A 25 -8.97 1.50 1.16
C TYR A 25 -9.82 0.27 1.52
N LEU A 26 -10.67 0.34 2.55
CA LEU A 26 -11.55 -0.77 2.93
C LEU A 26 -12.60 -1.08 1.86
N MET A 27 -13.16 -0.07 1.21
CA MET A 27 -14.07 -0.27 0.06
C MET A 27 -13.37 -1.00 -1.10
N ALA A 28 -12.12 -0.64 -1.41
CA ALA A 28 -11.34 -1.35 -2.43
C ALA A 28 -11.05 -2.80 -2.04
N MET A 29 -10.72 -3.06 -0.77
CA MET A 29 -10.54 -4.42 -0.26
C MET A 29 -11.80 -5.27 -0.41
N GLU A 30 -12.97 -4.73 -0.06
CA GLU A 30 -14.25 -5.43 -0.15
C GLU A 30 -14.58 -5.78 -1.62
N ALA A 31 -14.42 -4.81 -2.52
CA ALA A 31 -14.65 -5.01 -3.94
C ALA A 31 -13.75 -6.10 -4.54
N ILE A 32 -12.45 -6.12 -4.16
CA ILE A 32 -11.52 -7.17 -4.60
C ILE A 32 -11.88 -8.52 -3.98
N ALA A 33 -12.24 -8.55 -2.70
CA ALA A 33 -12.58 -9.78 -1.98
C ALA A 33 -13.81 -10.50 -2.56
N GLN A 34 -14.75 -9.75 -3.15
CA GLN A 34 -15.89 -10.31 -3.86
C GLN A 34 -15.47 -11.20 -5.04
N GLY A 35 -14.35 -10.89 -5.69
CA GLY A 35 -13.79 -11.68 -6.78
C GLY A 35 -12.74 -12.70 -6.31
N ASP A 36 -11.80 -12.27 -5.48
CA ASP A 36 -10.73 -13.11 -4.93
C ASP A 36 -10.25 -12.60 -3.56
N ALA A 37 -10.63 -13.34 -2.52
CA ALA A 37 -10.23 -13.05 -1.14
C ALA A 37 -8.71 -13.11 -0.93
N SER A 38 -7.99 -13.98 -1.67
CA SER A 38 -6.54 -14.14 -1.48
C SER A 38 -5.76 -12.92 -1.97
N SER A 39 -6.16 -12.34 -3.10
CA SER A 39 -5.62 -11.08 -3.61
C SER A 39 -5.97 -9.90 -2.69
N SER A 40 -7.19 -9.85 -2.15
CA SER A 40 -7.60 -8.80 -1.19
C SER A 40 -6.74 -8.84 0.07
N ILE A 41 -6.48 -10.02 0.63
CA ILE A 41 -5.60 -10.18 1.80
C ILE A 41 -4.17 -9.77 1.47
N SER A 42 -3.64 -10.16 0.30
CA SER A 42 -2.28 -9.78 -0.12
C SER A 42 -2.12 -8.27 -0.24
N MET A 43 -3.09 -7.60 -0.86
CA MET A 43 -3.16 -6.13 -0.93
C MET A 43 -3.24 -5.51 0.46
N GLY A 44 -4.08 -6.08 1.33
CA GLY A 44 -4.32 -5.52 2.65
C GLY A 44 -3.12 -5.65 3.59
N VAL A 45 -2.47 -6.81 3.62
CA VAL A 45 -1.24 -7.02 4.40
C VAL A 45 -0.16 -6.04 3.96
N HIS A 46 0.04 -5.87 2.65
CA HIS A 46 1.04 -4.95 2.12
C HIS A 46 0.78 -3.49 2.54
N ASN A 47 -0.46 -2.99 2.43
CA ASN A 47 -0.81 -1.61 2.81
C ASN A 47 -0.82 -1.35 4.33
N SER A 48 -0.96 -2.37 5.17
CA SER A 48 -1.22 -2.22 6.61
C SER A 48 -0.04 -2.54 7.52
N LEU A 49 0.86 -3.43 7.11
CA LEU A 49 1.96 -3.89 7.97
C LEU A 49 3.31 -3.34 7.52
N PRO A 50 3.99 -3.86 6.48
CA PRO A 50 5.38 -3.48 6.21
C PRO A 50 5.50 -2.00 5.79
N THR A 51 4.56 -1.50 4.99
CA THR A 51 4.54 -0.10 4.55
C THR A 51 4.27 0.87 5.69
N GLN A 52 3.32 0.56 6.58
CA GLN A 52 3.04 1.39 7.76
C GLN A 52 4.19 1.38 8.77
N MET A 53 4.88 0.25 8.93
CA MET A 53 6.06 0.17 9.79
C MET A 53 7.20 1.05 9.25
N LEU A 54 7.47 1.00 7.94
CA LEU A 54 8.46 1.85 7.28
C LEU A 54 8.07 3.34 7.32
N LEU A 55 6.79 3.65 7.09
CA LEU A 55 6.31 5.03 7.13
C LEU A 55 6.49 5.64 8.53
N ARG A 56 6.06 4.91 9.58
CA ARG A 56 6.08 5.41 10.97
C ARG A 56 7.46 5.41 11.60
N PHE A 57 8.27 4.39 11.32
CA PHE A 57 9.51 4.14 12.07
C PHE A 57 10.77 4.16 11.21
N GLY A 58 10.63 4.16 9.87
CA GLY A 58 11.76 4.28 8.97
C GLY A 58 12.34 5.69 8.97
N ASN A 59 13.64 5.81 8.74
CA ASN A 59 14.26 7.09 8.37
C ASN A 59 14.05 7.39 6.88
N ASP A 60 14.40 8.60 6.44
CA ASP A 60 14.17 9.02 5.05
C ASP A 60 14.92 8.15 4.03
N GLN A 61 16.13 7.68 4.37
CA GLN A 61 16.88 6.75 3.51
C GLN A 61 16.14 5.42 3.34
N GLN A 62 15.56 4.88 4.41
CA GLN A 62 14.78 3.64 4.36
C GLN A 62 13.47 3.84 3.58
N ARG A 63 12.80 4.98 3.76
CA ARG A 63 11.57 5.30 3.01
C ARG A 63 11.86 5.46 1.51
N GLU A 64 12.93 6.15 1.16
CA GLU A 64 13.37 6.29 -0.24
C GLU A 64 13.71 4.94 -0.86
N GLN A 65 14.48 4.11 -0.15
CA GLN A 65 14.96 2.83 -0.67
C GLN A 65 13.88 1.74 -0.74
N PHE A 66 12.94 1.72 0.20
CA PHE A 66 11.98 0.64 0.37
C PHE A 66 10.53 1.09 0.19
N LEU A 67 10.12 2.19 0.82
CA LEU A 67 8.72 2.59 0.81
C LEU A 67 8.25 3.06 -0.57
N ARG A 68 9.05 3.85 -1.31
CA ARG A 68 8.71 4.28 -2.69
C ARG A 68 8.47 3.13 -3.66
N PRO A 69 9.40 2.16 -3.85
CA PRO A 69 9.15 1.06 -4.76
C PRO A 69 8.00 0.16 -4.30
N MET A 70 7.73 0.09 -2.99
CA MET A 70 6.53 -0.59 -2.47
C MET A 70 5.24 0.14 -2.84
N ALA A 71 5.21 1.47 -2.69
CA ALA A 71 4.05 2.29 -3.04
C ALA A 71 3.67 2.16 -4.52
N ARG A 72 4.68 2.09 -5.40
CA ARG A 72 4.51 1.86 -6.85
C ARG A 72 4.15 0.42 -7.21
N GLY A 73 4.16 -0.49 -6.24
CA GLY A 73 3.93 -1.92 -6.45
C GLY A 73 5.03 -2.63 -7.24
N GLU A 74 6.25 -2.08 -7.27
CA GLU A 74 7.44 -2.68 -7.88
C GLU A 74 8.07 -3.73 -6.95
N LYS A 75 7.78 -3.65 -5.64
CA LYS A 75 8.20 -4.60 -4.59
C LYS A 75 7.05 -4.87 -3.61
N LEU A 76 6.95 -6.10 -3.12
CA LEU A 76 5.95 -6.53 -2.12
C LEU A 76 6.59 -6.89 -0.78
#